data_AF-A0A182YIX1-F1
#
_entry.id   AF-A0A182YIX1-F1
#
_cell.length_a   1.000
_cell.length_b   1.000
_cell.length_c   1.000
_cell.angle_alpha   90.00
_cell.angle_beta   90.00
_cell.angle_gamma   90.00
#
_symmetry.space_group_name_H-M   'P 1'
#
loop_
_entity.id
_entity.type
_entity.pdbx_description
1 polymer ?
#
loop_
_entity_poly.entity_id
_entity_poly.type
_entity_poly.pdbx_seq_one_letter_code
_entity_poly.pdbx_strand_id
1 'polypeptide(L)'
;MDRFVILLLVVFAFDFTTSSDIVDLGCESDHDCEPFRSATVNSTCVQDHCRCTDLVQAGNATECKPLVNRVSNQIGGQCPCQVANSFCHEQTGRCVCKDGFLPSRVEKKCVHKSVQLGDECENNEQCSNHDHFADCDSSKQVCQCQEHFVIYEGACRSIIAVTNLTKPCETEGDCANGTANSICHAGQCICGTEFVADATNSSCLAVAELDQPCIDSNQCIATLGVGSICYQQKCVCDSNHFQFPLPVANATTGQHRVQNVCERKIVHGDSCNDDQNCYQFHVGPHEQTMECFMNACVCLSGFVEKNNICYKASKWNSLRVF
;
A
#
# COMPACT_ATOMS: atom_id res chain seq x y z
N MET A 1 19.02 -85.32 5.66
CA MET A 1 18.11 -84.54 4.81
C MET A 1 17.71 -83.32 5.59
N ASP A 2 18.11 -82.14 5.10
CA ASP A 2 17.47 -80.82 5.28
C ASP A 2 17.18 -80.31 6.72
N ARG A 3 17.53 -79.09 7.13
CA ARG A 3 18.05 -77.89 6.47
C ARG A 3 18.54 -76.93 7.57
N PHE A 4 19.62 -76.22 7.28
CA PHE A 4 20.15 -75.08 8.03
C PHE A 4 19.14 -73.92 8.10
N VAL A 5 19.03 -73.27 9.26
CA VAL A 5 18.69 -71.84 9.37
C VAL A 5 19.56 -71.23 10.47
N ILE A 6 20.57 -70.48 10.05
CA ILE A 6 21.41 -69.63 10.89
C ILE A 6 20.68 -68.28 10.99
N LEU A 7 20.27 -67.90 12.20
CA LEU A 7 19.76 -66.57 12.50
C LEU A 7 20.92 -65.72 13.05
N LEU A 8 21.54 -64.96 12.15
CA LEU A 8 22.52 -63.91 12.47
C LEU A 8 21.76 -62.68 12.99
N LEU A 9 21.86 -62.40 14.28
CA LEU A 9 21.46 -61.14 14.89
C LEU A 9 22.51 -60.07 14.56
N VAL A 10 22.23 -59.25 13.55
CA VAL A 10 22.98 -58.02 13.28
C VAL A 10 22.39 -56.91 14.15
N VAL A 11 23.09 -56.56 15.22
CA VAL A 11 22.81 -55.38 16.03
C VAL A 11 23.34 -54.17 15.25
N PHE A 12 22.46 -53.47 14.53
CA PHE A 12 22.75 -52.14 14.02
C PHE A 12 22.69 -51.15 15.18
N ALA A 13 23.86 -50.78 15.71
CA ALA A 13 24.01 -49.53 16.44
C ALA A 13 23.86 -48.39 15.41
N PHE A 14 22.68 -47.78 15.37
CA PHE A 14 22.50 -46.50 14.70
C PHE A 14 23.18 -45.43 15.56
N ASP A 15 24.41 -45.09 15.22
CA ASP A 15 24.98 -43.81 15.61
C ASP A 15 24.12 -42.72 14.94
N PHE A 16 23.30 -42.05 15.75
CA PHE A 16 22.70 -40.79 15.37
C PHE A 16 23.81 -39.74 15.33
N THR A 17 24.51 -39.63 14.20
CA THR A 17 25.32 -38.47 13.89
C THR A 17 24.38 -37.30 13.63
N THR A 18 24.22 -36.45 14.65
CA THR A 18 23.69 -35.10 14.50
C THR A 18 24.55 -34.34 13.50
N SER A 19 23.94 -33.92 12.39
CA SER A 19 24.53 -32.99 11.42
C SER A 19 24.83 -31.66 12.11
N SER A 20 26.07 -31.47 12.57
CA SER A 20 26.59 -30.14 12.86
C SER A 20 26.80 -29.42 11.53
N ASP A 21 26.17 -28.26 11.34
CA ASP A 21 26.42 -27.36 10.20
C ASP A 21 27.93 -27.17 10.01
N ILE A 22 28.50 -27.80 8.98
CA ILE A 22 29.93 -27.68 8.67
C ILE A 22 30.10 -26.31 7.99
N VAL A 23 30.63 -25.36 8.75
CA VAL A 23 31.04 -24.04 8.23
C VAL A 23 32.39 -24.19 7.53
N ASP A 24 32.42 -23.96 6.22
CA ASP A 24 33.67 -23.90 5.45
C ASP A 24 34.36 -22.55 5.68
N LEU A 25 35.61 -22.58 6.14
CA LEU A 25 36.42 -21.41 6.46
C LEU A 25 37.60 -21.24 5.49
N GLY A 26 37.67 -22.00 4.40
CA GLY A 26 38.72 -21.84 3.40
C GLY A 26 38.69 -20.46 2.72
N CYS A 27 39.87 -19.89 2.45
CA CYS A 27 40.00 -18.63 1.71
C CYS A 27 41.28 -18.56 0.89
N GLU A 28 41.27 -17.84 -0.23
CA GLU A 28 42.47 -17.48 -0.99
C GLU A 28 42.81 -15.99 -0.81
N SER A 29 41.81 -15.18 -0.43
CA SER A 29 41.94 -13.75 -0.18
C SER A 29 40.98 -13.26 0.90
N ASP A 30 41.20 -12.04 1.40
CA ASP A 30 40.29 -11.41 2.38
C ASP A 30 38.85 -11.28 1.86
N HIS A 31 38.65 -11.22 0.54
CA HIS A 31 37.33 -11.15 -0.07
C HIS A 31 36.48 -12.40 0.24
N ASP A 32 37.10 -13.58 0.33
CA ASP A 32 36.39 -14.84 0.60
C ASP A 32 35.85 -14.88 2.03
N CYS A 33 36.40 -14.04 2.91
CA CYS A 33 36.00 -13.94 4.32
C CYS A 33 34.97 -12.85 4.60
N GLU A 34 34.58 -12.04 3.61
CA GLU A 34 33.54 -11.01 3.76
C GLU A 34 32.20 -11.53 4.32
N PRO A 35 31.73 -12.75 4.00
CA PRO A 35 30.50 -13.30 4.59
C PRO A 35 30.52 -13.40 6.12
N PHE A 36 31.68 -13.33 6.77
CA PHE A 36 31.82 -13.37 8.22
C PHE A 36 32.05 -11.97 8.85
N ARG A 37 32.18 -10.92 8.04
CA ARG A 37 32.39 -9.54 8.49
C ARG A 37 31.07 -8.92 8.97
N SER A 38 31.09 -8.21 10.09
CA SER A 38 29.94 -7.46 10.61
C SER A 38 30.38 -6.16 11.30
N ALA A 39 29.42 -5.37 11.81
CA ALA A 39 29.71 -4.14 12.53
C ALA A 39 30.57 -4.35 13.80
N THR A 40 30.56 -5.55 14.38
CA THR A 40 31.32 -5.88 15.61
C THR A 40 32.39 -6.93 15.39
N VAL A 41 32.50 -7.50 14.19
CA VAL A 41 33.43 -8.59 13.88
C VAL A 41 34.16 -8.28 12.57
N ASN A 42 35.49 -8.29 12.61
CA ASN A 42 36.33 -8.25 11.42
C ASN A 42 36.70 -9.67 11.00
N SER A 43 36.81 -9.93 9.70
CA SER A 43 37.26 -11.21 9.15
C SER A 43 38.36 -10.98 8.11
N THR A 44 39.41 -11.81 8.17
CA THR A 44 40.58 -11.73 7.28
C THR A 44 41.10 -13.11 6.97
N CYS A 45 41.63 -13.32 5.78
CA CYS A 45 42.22 -14.57 5.35
C CYS A 45 43.64 -14.71 5.91
N VAL A 46 43.87 -15.74 6.73
CA VAL A 46 45.17 -16.02 7.33
C VAL A 46 45.46 -17.50 7.18
N GLN A 47 46.52 -17.84 6.45
CA GLN A 47 46.93 -19.25 6.22
C GLN A 47 45.80 -20.10 5.63
N ASP A 48 45.21 -19.60 4.54
CA ASP A 48 44.12 -20.24 3.81
C ASP A 48 42.84 -20.48 4.62
N HIS A 49 42.71 -19.86 5.80
CA HIS A 49 41.51 -19.90 6.63
C HIS A 49 41.05 -18.51 7.08
N CYS A 50 39.74 -18.30 7.09
CA CYS A 50 39.12 -17.09 7.60
C CYS A 50 39.29 -17.00 9.13
N ARG A 51 39.91 -15.91 9.58
CA ARG A 51 40.07 -15.58 10.99
C ARG A 51 39.18 -14.40 11.34
N CYS A 52 38.34 -14.57 12.37
CA CYS A 52 37.44 -13.52 12.85
C CYS A 52 37.93 -12.92 14.17
N THR A 53 37.83 -11.60 14.30
CA THR A 53 38.21 -10.86 15.52
C THR A 53 37.10 -9.91 15.96
N ASP A 54 36.87 -9.87 17.27
CA ASP A 54 35.88 -8.98 17.89
C ASP A 54 36.47 -7.56 18.00
N LEU A 55 35.82 -6.61 17.32
CA LEU A 55 36.23 -5.20 17.29
C LEU A 55 35.90 -4.45 18.60
N VAL A 56 34.95 -4.95 19.38
CA VAL A 56 34.54 -4.39 20.68
C VAL A 56 35.50 -4.82 21.78
N GLN A 57 36.01 -6.06 21.69
CA GLN A 57 36.97 -6.62 22.67
C GLN A 57 38.42 -6.56 22.18
N ALA A 58 38.85 -5.40 21.70
CA ALA A 58 40.25 -5.10 21.36
C ALA A 58 40.93 -6.10 20.39
N GLY A 59 40.16 -6.74 19.50
CA GLY A 59 40.69 -7.65 18.48
C GLY A 59 40.87 -9.11 18.94
N ASN A 60 40.25 -9.52 20.04
CA ASN A 60 40.25 -10.91 20.47
C ASN A 60 39.69 -11.84 19.38
N ALA A 61 40.29 -13.02 19.24
CA ALA A 61 39.78 -14.03 18.30
C ALA A 61 38.36 -14.44 18.71
N THR A 62 37.45 -14.44 17.73
CA THR A 62 36.06 -14.85 17.92
C THR A 62 35.69 -15.90 16.88
N GLU A 63 34.59 -16.60 17.12
CA GLU A 63 34.07 -17.61 16.20
C GLU A 63 33.54 -16.93 14.92
N CYS A 64 34.00 -17.41 13.76
CA CYS A 64 33.46 -16.96 12.48
C CYS A 64 32.05 -17.51 12.28
N LYS A 65 31.06 -16.66 12.55
CA LYS A 65 29.67 -16.95 12.25
C LYS A 65 29.34 -16.29 10.92
N PRO A 66 28.81 -17.04 9.94
CA PRO A 66 28.27 -16.42 8.73
C PRO A 66 27.34 -15.30 9.17
N LEU A 67 27.49 -14.13 8.57
CA LEU A 67 26.51 -13.08 8.67
C LEU A 67 25.23 -13.67 8.11
N VAL A 68 24.33 -14.07 9.00
CA VAL A 68 22.97 -14.42 8.62
C VAL A 68 22.33 -13.09 8.24
N ASN A 69 22.58 -12.63 7.01
CA ASN A 69 21.75 -11.68 6.34
C ASN A 69 20.37 -12.33 6.31
N ARG A 70 19.56 -12.01 7.30
CA ARG A 70 18.14 -12.33 7.29
C ARG A 70 17.57 -11.48 6.18
N VAL A 71 17.66 -12.01 4.95
CA VAL A 71 17.05 -11.44 3.77
C VAL A 71 15.60 -11.22 4.15
N SER A 72 15.19 -9.95 4.22
CA SER A 72 13.81 -9.68 4.56
C SER A 72 12.95 -10.07 3.36
N ASN A 73 12.13 -11.10 3.53
CA ASN A 73 11.11 -11.48 2.55
C ASN A 73 9.88 -10.54 2.62
N GLN A 74 10.02 -9.39 3.25
CA GLN A 74 8.93 -8.48 3.57
C GLN A 74 9.38 -7.06 3.24
N ILE A 75 8.46 -6.26 2.70
CA ILE A 75 8.64 -4.80 2.58
C ILE A 75 9.00 -4.25 3.96
N GLY A 76 9.86 -3.24 4.04
CA GLY A 76 10.28 -2.55 5.27
C GLY A 76 11.41 -3.21 6.05
N GLY A 77 11.74 -4.46 5.75
CA GLY A 77 12.92 -5.11 6.32
C GLY A 77 14.20 -4.86 5.53
N GLN A 78 15.29 -5.47 5.97
CA GLN A 78 16.64 -5.22 5.47
C GLN A 78 16.89 -5.83 4.09
N CYS A 79 17.67 -5.11 3.28
CA CYS A 79 18.13 -5.58 1.97
C CYS A 79 19.05 -6.81 2.09
N PRO A 80 19.17 -7.66 1.04
CA PRO A 80 18.57 -7.52 -0.30
C PRO A 80 17.08 -7.91 -0.35
N CYS A 81 16.35 -7.38 -1.34
CA CYS A 81 14.90 -7.54 -1.45
C CYS A 81 14.51 -8.66 -2.40
N GLN A 82 13.66 -9.59 -1.95
CA GLN A 82 13.15 -10.71 -2.76
C GLN A 82 11.68 -10.55 -3.17
N VAL A 83 10.98 -9.53 -2.64
CA VAL A 83 9.58 -9.28 -2.96
C VAL A 83 9.46 -8.73 -4.38
N ALA A 84 8.55 -9.28 -5.18
CA ALA A 84 8.28 -8.78 -6.53
C ALA A 84 7.83 -7.30 -6.49
N ASN A 85 8.21 -6.53 -7.50
CA ASN A 85 7.92 -5.09 -7.58
C ASN A 85 8.46 -4.27 -6.40
N SER A 86 9.50 -4.76 -5.73
CA SER A 86 10.25 -4.02 -4.71
C SER A 86 11.67 -3.69 -5.18
N PHE A 87 12.32 -2.75 -4.50
CA PHE A 87 13.74 -2.44 -4.64
C PHE A 87 14.35 -2.09 -3.28
N CYS A 88 15.69 -2.12 -3.19
CA CYS A 88 16.40 -1.68 -1.99
C CYS A 88 16.53 -0.16 -2.00
N HIS A 89 15.98 0.52 -1.01
CA HIS A 89 16.15 1.95 -0.84
C HIS A 89 17.53 2.23 -0.21
N GLU A 90 18.46 2.75 -1.01
CA GLU A 90 19.88 2.91 -0.67
C GLU A 90 20.12 3.71 0.64
N GLN A 91 19.30 4.73 0.92
CA GLN A 91 19.50 5.58 2.10
C GLN A 91 19.09 4.89 3.41
N THR A 92 18.05 4.05 3.36
CA THR A 92 17.51 3.40 4.56
C THR A 92 17.96 1.94 4.69
N GLY A 93 18.53 1.35 3.63
CA GLY A 93 18.91 -0.05 3.58
C GLY A 93 17.71 -1.00 3.70
N ARG A 94 16.51 -0.55 3.27
CA ARG A 94 15.24 -1.28 3.42
C ARG A 94 14.55 -1.55 2.10
N CYS A 95 13.75 -2.60 2.09
CA CYS A 95 12.93 -2.97 0.94
C CYS A 95 11.68 -2.12 0.83
N VAL A 96 11.45 -1.52 -0.33
CA VAL A 96 10.31 -0.63 -0.58
C VAL A 96 9.65 -0.99 -1.91
N CYS A 97 8.37 -0.68 -2.08
CA CYS A 97 7.70 -0.91 -3.35
C CYS A 97 8.14 0.09 -4.41
N LYS A 98 8.20 -0.36 -5.67
CA LYS A 98 8.44 0.49 -6.84
C LYS A 98 7.27 1.45 -7.05
N ASP A 99 7.52 2.52 -7.79
CA ASP A 99 6.48 3.47 -8.20
C ASP A 99 5.29 2.76 -8.85
N GLY A 100 4.07 3.19 -8.46
CA GLY A 100 2.83 2.55 -8.88
C GLY A 100 2.40 1.36 -8.02
N PHE A 101 3.19 0.99 -7.00
CA PHE A 101 2.86 -0.07 -6.05
C PHE A 101 2.86 0.43 -4.60
N LEU A 102 2.02 -0.19 -3.78
CA LEU A 102 1.89 0.06 -2.34
C LEU A 102 2.16 -1.23 -1.55
N PRO A 103 2.65 -1.13 -0.30
CA PRO A 103 2.73 -2.27 0.59
C PRO A 103 1.35 -2.85 0.86
N SER A 104 1.19 -4.15 0.62
CA SER A 104 0.05 -4.97 1.04
C SER A 104 -0.08 -4.94 2.55
N ARG A 105 -1.31 -4.80 3.05
CA ARG A 105 -1.62 -4.85 4.49
C ARG A 105 -1.66 -6.29 5.00
N VAL A 106 -1.87 -7.26 4.10
CA VAL A 106 -2.04 -8.68 4.46
C VAL A 106 -0.75 -9.47 4.23
N GLU A 107 -0.24 -9.47 2.99
CA GLU A 107 0.78 -10.41 2.55
C GLU A 107 2.19 -9.83 2.55
N LYS A 108 2.35 -8.55 2.97
CA LYS A 108 3.64 -7.82 2.97
C LYS A 108 4.36 -7.86 1.62
N LYS A 109 3.58 -7.94 0.53
CA LYS A 109 3.99 -7.84 -0.87
C LYS A 109 3.74 -6.43 -1.42
N CYS A 110 4.20 -6.14 -2.63
CA CYS A 110 3.84 -4.92 -3.33
C CYS A 110 2.63 -5.15 -4.23
N VAL A 111 1.53 -4.42 -3.98
CA VAL A 111 0.30 -4.46 -4.76
C VAL A 111 0.13 -3.18 -5.58
N HIS A 112 -0.58 -3.24 -6.70
CA HIS A 112 -0.81 -2.06 -7.54
C HIS A 112 -1.55 -0.96 -6.77
N LYS A 113 -1.13 0.30 -6.92
CA LYS A 113 -1.81 1.45 -6.30
C LYS A 113 -3.20 1.71 -6.89
N SER A 114 -3.40 1.40 -8.17
CA SER A 114 -4.65 1.58 -8.91
C SER A 114 -4.88 0.34 -9.77
N VAL A 115 -6.09 -0.21 -9.75
CA VAL A 115 -6.48 -1.48 -10.39
C VAL A 115 -7.77 -1.28 -11.18
N GLN A 116 -7.86 -1.87 -12.38
CA GLN A 116 -9.03 -1.70 -13.26
C GLN A 116 -10.27 -2.44 -12.71
N LEU A 117 -11.44 -2.03 -13.18
CA LEU A 117 -12.69 -2.72 -12.86
C LEU A 117 -12.64 -4.18 -13.37
N GLY A 118 -12.96 -5.12 -12.49
CA GLY A 118 -12.92 -6.57 -12.74
C GLY A 118 -11.59 -7.26 -12.39
N ASP A 119 -10.52 -6.50 -12.14
CA ASP A 119 -9.22 -7.04 -11.75
C ASP A 119 -9.11 -7.25 -10.23
N GLU A 120 -8.14 -8.08 -9.82
CA GLU A 120 -7.91 -8.45 -8.42
C GLU A 120 -7.45 -7.27 -7.56
N CYS A 121 -8.09 -7.11 -6.40
CA CYS A 121 -7.78 -6.08 -5.42
C CYS A 121 -7.69 -6.66 -4.01
N GLU A 122 -6.97 -5.96 -3.14
CA GLU A 122 -6.85 -6.26 -1.72
C GLU A 122 -7.63 -5.23 -0.86
N ASN A 123 -7.74 -3.99 -1.33
CA ASN A 123 -8.43 -2.93 -0.61
C ASN A 123 -9.13 -1.94 -1.53
N ASN A 124 -10.08 -1.19 -0.95
CA ASN A 124 -10.91 -0.24 -1.69
C ASN A 124 -10.10 0.90 -2.32
N GLU A 125 -9.01 1.35 -1.69
CA GLU A 125 -8.19 2.45 -2.23
C GLU A 125 -7.65 2.12 -3.62
N GLN A 126 -7.34 0.84 -3.91
CA GLN A 126 -6.89 0.42 -5.24
C GLN A 126 -7.94 0.61 -6.32
N CYS A 127 -9.21 0.35 -5.99
CA CYS A 127 -10.33 0.50 -6.92
C CYS A 127 -10.73 1.97 -7.02
N SER A 128 -10.81 2.68 -5.90
CA SER A 128 -11.18 4.09 -5.87
C SER A 128 -10.14 4.99 -6.55
N ASN A 129 -8.87 4.59 -6.56
CA ASN A 129 -7.81 5.26 -7.33
C ASN A 129 -7.94 5.06 -8.85
N HIS A 130 -8.75 4.11 -9.31
CA HIS A 130 -9.07 3.93 -10.72
C HIS A 130 -10.39 4.61 -11.08
N ASP A 131 -11.43 4.39 -10.28
CA ASP A 131 -12.74 5.01 -10.41
C ASP A 131 -13.30 5.31 -9.02
N HIS A 132 -13.66 6.57 -8.74
CA HIS A 132 -14.05 7.03 -7.41
C HIS A 132 -15.30 6.33 -6.84
N PHE A 133 -16.11 5.67 -7.68
CA PHE A 133 -17.30 4.93 -7.29
C PHE A 133 -17.09 3.41 -7.38
N ALA A 134 -15.85 2.95 -7.26
CA ALA A 134 -15.49 1.54 -7.25
C ALA A 134 -14.86 1.12 -5.91
N ASP A 135 -15.26 -0.07 -5.45
CA ASP A 135 -14.80 -0.68 -4.21
C ASP A 135 -14.25 -2.09 -4.48
N CYS A 136 -13.42 -2.58 -3.56
CA CYS A 136 -12.93 -3.94 -3.63
C CYS A 136 -13.98 -4.90 -3.03
N ASP A 137 -14.54 -5.78 -3.86
CA ASP A 137 -15.53 -6.75 -3.38
C ASP A 137 -14.87 -7.72 -2.40
N SER A 138 -15.27 -7.67 -1.13
CA SER A 138 -14.67 -8.51 -0.08
C SER A 138 -14.81 -10.02 -0.34
N SER A 139 -15.80 -10.46 -1.12
CA SER A 139 -16.06 -11.88 -1.38
C SER A 139 -15.30 -12.44 -2.59
N LYS A 140 -15.19 -11.65 -3.66
CA LYS A 140 -14.55 -12.01 -4.93
C LYS A 140 -13.11 -11.50 -5.02
N GLN A 141 -12.73 -10.53 -4.18
CA GLN A 141 -11.44 -9.84 -4.21
C GLN A 141 -11.17 -9.19 -5.58
N VAL A 142 -12.18 -8.57 -6.18
CA VAL A 142 -12.06 -7.83 -7.45
C VAL A 142 -12.69 -6.45 -7.36
N CYS A 143 -12.16 -5.49 -8.11
CA CYS A 143 -12.73 -4.15 -8.18
C CYS A 143 -14.08 -4.20 -8.88
N GLN A 144 -15.11 -3.65 -8.25
CA GLN A 144 -16.44 -3.51 -8.83
C GLN A 144 -17.04 -2.15 -8.48
N CYS A 145 -18.03 -1.73 -9.26
CA CYS A 145 -18.77 -0.53 -8.92
C CYS A 145 -19.53 -0.69 -7.60
N GLN A 146 -19.65 0.42 -6.87
CA GLN A 146 -20.47 0.55 -5.68
C GLN A 146 -21.94 0.21 -5.95
N GLU A 147 -22.69 -0.03 -4.90
CA GLU A 147 -24.14 -0.21 -5.01
C GLU A 147 -24.77 1.00 -5.71
N HIS A 148 -25.74 0.74 -6.61
CA HIS A 148 -26.35 1.74 -7.50
C HIS A 148 -25.43 2.31 -8.58
N PHE A 149 -24.29 1.70 -8.84
CA PHE A 149 -23.46 2.00 -10.01
C PHE A 149 -23.30 0.76 -10.89
N VAL A 150 -23.12 0.97 -12.20
CA VAL A 150 -22.86 -0.08 -13.17
C VAL A 150 -21.70 0.32 -14.08
N ILE A 151 -20.98 -0.69 -14.57
CA ILE A 151 -19.88 -0.48 -15.51
C ILE A 151 -20.45 -0.07 -16.87
N TYR A 152 -20.09 1.12 -17.33
CA TYR A 152 -20.38 1.62 -18.68
C TYR A 152 -19.14 2.33 -19.23
N GLU A 153 -18.69 1.91 -20.42
CA GLU A 153 -17.48 2.42 -21.08
C GLU A 153 -16.22 2.41 -20.18
N GLY A 154 -16.10 1.38 -19.33
CA GLY A 154 -14.95 1.19 -18.44
C GLY A 154 -14.96 2.05 -17.17
N ALA A 155 -16.07 2.75 -16.88
CA ALA A 155 -16.24 3.55 -15.67
C ALA A 155 -17.54 3.19 -14.94
N CYS A 156 -17.61 3.51 -13.65
CA CYS A 156 -18.81 3.33 -12.83
C CYS A 156 -19.79 4.49 -13.05
N ARG A 157 -20.98 4.17 -13.55
CA ARG A 157 -22.05 5.14 -13.80
C ARG A 157 -23.23 4.88 -12.89
N SER A 158 -23.73 5.95 -12.27
CA SER A 158 -24.85 5.87 -11.34
C SER A 158 -26.14 5.49 -12.06
N ILE A 159 -26.82 4.49 -11.53
CA ILE A 159 -28.13 4.02 -11.96
C ILE A 159 -29.19 4.98 -11.41
N ILE A 160 -30.18 5.31 -12.23
CA ILE A 160 -31.36 6.08 -11.83
C ILE A 160 -32.64 5.27 -12.00
N ALA A 161 -33.58 5.50 -11.10
CA ALA A 161 -34.93 4.96 -11.16
C ALA A 161 -35.85 5.98 -11.85
N VAL A 162 -36.27 5.66 -13.08
CA VAL A 162 -37.24 6.48 -13.80
C VAL A 162 -38.65 6.04 -13.43
N THR A 163 -39.39 6.91 -12.73
CA THR A 163 -40.72 6.59 -12.16
C THR A 163 -41.77 6.13 -13.17
N ASN A 164 -41.70 6.61 -14.40
CA ASN A 164 -42.65 6.26 -15.47
C ASN A 164 -42.25 5.00 -16.25
N LEU A 165 -41.10 4.40 -15.92
CA LEU A 165 -40.57 3.25 -16.63
C LEU A 165 -40.84 1.97 -15.84
N THR A 166 -41.79 1.17 -16.33
CA THR A 166 -42.24 -0.09 -15.69
C THR A 166 -41.57 -1.34 -16.27
N LYS A 167 -40.76 -1.17 -17.32
CA LYS A 167 -40.00 -2.22 -18.01
C LYS A 167 -38.54 -1.79 -18.12
N PRO A 168 -37.59 -2.69 -18.39
CA PRO A 168 -36.23 -2.28 -18.73
C PRO A 168 -36.25 -1.26 -19.89
N CYS A 169 -35.36 -0.28 -19.86
CA CYS A 169 -35.24 0.67 -20.98
C CYS A 169 -34.75 -0.06 -22.24
N GLU A 170 -35.22 0.36 -23.41
CA GLU A 170 -34.78 -0.17 -24.70
C GLU A 170 -34.02 0.89 -25.51
N THR A 171 -34.36 2.17 -25.29
CA THR A 171 -33.77 3.31 -25.98
C THR A 171 -33.37 4.41 -25.00
N GLU A 172 -32.43 5.27 -25.41
CA GLU A 172 -32.06 6.45 -24.62
C GLU A 172 -33.27 7.35 -24.32
N GLY A 173 -34.24 7.42 -25.24
CA GLY A 173 -35.47 8.19 -25.06
C GLY A 173 -36.33 7.72 -23.88
N ASP A 174 -36.28 6.44 -23.53
CA ASP A 174 -37.03 5.90 -22.39
C ASP A 174 -36.56 6.51 -21.07
N CYS A 175 -35.25 6.76 -20.97
CA CYS A 175 -34.62 7.38 -19.82
C CYS A 175 -34.71 8.91 -19.89
N ALA A 176 -34.34 9.50 -21.05
CA ALA A 176 -34.28 10.95 -21.24
C ALA A 176 -35.64 11.64 -21.09
N ASN A 177 -36.75 10.97 -21.41
CA ASN A 177 -38.10 11.50 -21.21
C ASN A 177 -38.51 11.59 -19.72
N GLY A 178 -37.91 10.78 -18.86
CA GLY A 178 -38.17 10.78 -17.42
C GLY A 178 -37.16 11.62 -16.62
N THR A 179 -35.89 11.55 -17.02
CA THR A 179 -34.78 12.24 -16.36
C THR A 179 -33.79 12.73 -17.41
N ALA A 180 -33.60 14.04 -17.51
CA ALA A 180 -32.61 14.62 -18.43
C ALA A 180 -31.19 14.14 -18.11
N ASN A 181 -30.32 14.10 -19.14
CA ASN A 181 -28.93 13.64 -19.03
C ASN A 181 -28.77 12.18 -18.60
N SER A 182 -29.80 11.37 -18.83
CA SER A 182 -29.75 9.92 -18.63
C SER A 182 -29.73 9.19 -19.97
N ILE A 183 -29.10 8.02 -19.96
CA ILE A 183 -28.99 7.12 -21.11
C ILE A 183 -29.42 5.72 -20.70
N CYS A 184 -29.81 4.91 -21.67
CA CYS A 184 -30.18 3.52 -21.43
C CYS A 184 -28.97 2.60 -21.61
N HIS A 185 -28.68 1.78 -20.59
CA HIS A 185 -27.63 0.78 -20.64
C HIS A 185 -28.11 -0.53 -20.02
N ALA A 186 -28.02 -1.63 -20.77
CA ALA A 186 -28.37 -2.98 -20.30
C ALA A 186 -29.76 -3.08 -19.62
N GLY A 187 -30.73 -2.31 -20.10
CA GLY A 187 -32.08 -2.26 -19.52
C GLY A 187 -32.24 -1.36 -18.31
N GLN A 188 -31.19 -0.66 -17.88
CA GLN A 188 -31.18 0.29 -16.77
C GLN A 188 -30.92 1.70 -17.28
N CYS A 189 -31.58 2.69 -16.67
CA CYS A 189 -31.25 4.08 -16.91
C CYS A 189 -30.06 4.48 -16.05
N ILE A 190 -29.05 5.09 -16.65
CA ILE A 190 -27.85 5.57 -15.97
C ILE A 190 -27.63 7.04 -16.29
N CYS A 191 -26.91 7.76 -15.44
CA CYS A 191 -26.48 9.12 -15.77
C CYS A 191 -25.39 9.09 -16.83
N GLY A 192 -25.49 10.01 -17.80
CA GLY A 192 -24.49 10.19 -18.84
C GLY A 192 -23.18 10.75 -18.30
N THR A 193 -22.20 10.87 -19.20
CA THR A 193 -20.88 11.44 -18.88
C THR A 193 -21.03 12.87 -18.31
N GLU A 194 -20.25 13.21 -17.29
CA GLU A 194 -20.33 14.47 -16.52
C GLU A 194 -21.59 14.64 -15.65
N PHE A 195 -22.38 13.58 -15.45
CA PHE A 195 -23.52 13.59 -14.53
C PHE A 195 -23.49 12.40 -13.57
N VAL A 196 -24.07 12.60 -12.39
CA VAL A 196 -24.20 11.60 -11.32
C VAL A 196 -25.59 11.68 -10.69
N ALA A 197 -26.06 10.56 -10.18
CA ALA A 197 -27.36 10.48 -9.52
C ALA A 197 -27.38 11.26 -8.19
N ASP A 198 -28.50 11.89 -7.89
CA ASP A 198 -28.80 12.40 -6.54
C ASP A 198 -28.96 11.26 -5.52
N ALA A 199 -28.97 11.56 -4.21
CA ALA A 199 -29.17 10.57 -3.15
C ALA A 199 -30.49 9.75 -3.27
N THR A 200 -31.44 10.21 -4.08
CA THR A 200 -32.72 9.50 -4.30
C THR A 200 -32.72 8.66 -5.58
N ASN A 201 -31.60 8.63 -6.31
CA ASN A 201 -31.44 8.01 -7.63
C ASN A 201 -32.53 8.45 -8.62
N SER A 202 -33.02 9.69 -8.53
CA SER A 202 -34.16 10.17 -9.33
C SER A 202 -33.76 11.15 -10.43
N SER A 203 -32.66 11.88 -10.22
CA SER A 203 -32.18 12.89 -11.13
C SER A 203 -30.68 12.76 -11.39
N CYS A 204 -30.24 13.19 -12.57
CA CYS A 204 -28.83 13.26 -12.94
C CYS A 204 -28.33 14.71 -12.79
N LEU A 205 -27.49 14.92 -11.78
CA LEU A 205 -26.89 16.19 -11.42
C LEU A 205 -25.53 16.33 -12.09
N ALA A 206 -25.20 17.52 -12.57
CA ALA A 206 -23.87 17.79 -13.13
C ALA A 206 -22.80 17.62 -12.04
N VAL A 207 -21.66 17.03 -12.40
CA VAL A 207 -20.51 16.94 -11.50
C VAL A 207 -20.00 18.35 -11.13
N ALA A 208 -19.42 18.48 -9.95
CA ALA A 208 -19.02 19.76 -9.38
C ALA A 208 -17.58 19.72 -8.87
N GLU A 209 -16.78 20.72 -9.22
CA GLU A 209 -15.41 20.90 -8.74
C GLU A 209 -15.38 21.56 -7.35
N LEU A 210 -14.18 21.72 -6.79
CA LEU A 210 -13.98 22.36 -5.49
C LEU A 210 -14.63 23.76 -5.44
N ASP A 211 -15.30 24.06 -4.32
CA ASP A 211 -16.04 25.30 -4.06
C ASP A 211 -17.22 25.58 -5.01
N GLN A 212 -17.50 24.71 -5.99
CA GLN A 212 -18.65 24.84 -6.87
C GLN A 212 -19.95 24.47 -6.16
N PRO A 213 -21.09 25.05 -6.61
CA PRO A 213 -22.40 24.70 -6.09
C PRO A 213 -22.69 23.21 -6.21
N CYS A 214 -23.21 22.63 -5.14
CA CYS A 214 -23.66 21.24 -5.12
C CYS A 214 -24.96 21.11 -4.32
N ILE A 215 -25.67 20.03 -4.60
CA ILE A 215 -26.87 19.57 -3.89
C ILE A 215 -26.55 18.24 -3.20
N ASP A 216 -25.72 17.41 -3.84
CA ASP A 216 -25.36 16.08 -3.40
C ASP A 216 -23.83 15.86 -3.41
N SER A 217 -23.33 15.04 -2.49
CA SER A 217 -21.90 14.71 -2.39
C SER A 217 -21.38 13.93 -3.59
N ASN A 218 -22.22 13.14 -4.29
CA ASN A 218 -21.81 12.42 -5.49
C ASN A 218 -21.25 13.36 -6.57
N GLN A 219 -21.79 14.60 -6.66
CA GLN A 219 -21.30 15.61 -7.61
C GLN A 219 -19.83 15.95 -7.34
N CYS A 220 -19.46 16.02 -6.05
CA CYS A 220 -18.12 16.34 -5.59
C CYS A 220 -17.19 15.13 -5.75
N ILE A 221 -17.67 13.93 -5.38
CA ILE A 221 -16.87 12.68 -5.44
C ILE A 221 -16.42 12.40 -6.87
N ALA A 222 -17.28 12.66 -7.86
CA ALA A 222 -16.95 12.46 -9.26
C ALA A 222 -15.71 13.24 -9.74
N THR A 223 -15.42 14.42 -9.17
CA THR A 223 -14.28 15.26 -9.62
C THR A 223 -13.14 15.35 -8.62
N LEU A 224 -13.45 15.32 -7.32
CA LEU A 224 -12.49 15.52 -6.23
C LEU A 224 -12.03 14.20 -5.60
N GLY A 225 -12.71 13.09 -5.89
CA GLY A 225 -12.41 11.79 -5.31
C GLY A 225 -13.13 11.52 -4.00
N VAL A 226 -12.87 10.32 -3.46
CA VAL A 226 -13.38 9.87 -2.17
C VAL A 226 -12.96 10.86 -1.08
N GLY A 227 -13.86 11.13 -0.14
CA GLY A 227 -13.62 12.09 0.93
C GLY A 227 -14.00 13.53 0.60
N SER A 228 -14.59 13.77 -0.57
CA SER A 228 -15.28 15.02 -0.87
C SER A 228 -16.77 14.93 -0.50
N ILE A 229 -17.33 16.04 -0.03
CA ILE A 229 -18.71 16.15 0.43
C ILE A 229 -19.33 17.46 -0.04
N CYS A 230 -20.65 17.45 -0.21
CA CYS A 230 -21.42 18.67 -0.38
C CYS A 230 -21.75 19.28 0.98
N TYR A 231 -21.05 20.34 1.36
CA TYR A 231 -21.25 21.03 2.63
C TYR A 231 -21.59 22.50 2.39
N GLN A 232 -22.69 22.96 2.98
CA GLN A 232 -23.20 24.34 2.79
C GLN A 232 -23.33 24.72 1.30
N GLN A 233 -23.84 23.78 0.49
CA GLN A 233 -24.02 23.92 -0.97
C GLN A 233 -22.71 24.10 -1.74
N LYS A 234 -21.57 23.67 -1.19
CA LYS A 234 -20.28 23.69 -1.88
C LYS A 234 -19.53 22.37 -1.72
N CYS A 235 -18.83 21.98 -2.78
CA CYS A 235 -17.93 20.85 -2.70
C CYS A 235 -16.68 21.20 -1.88
N VAL A 236 -16.45 20.43 -0.82
CA VAL A 236 -15.29 20.55 0.07
C VAL A 236 -14.76 19.16 0.42
N CYS A 237 -13.53 19.08 0.92
CA CYS A 237 -13.03 17.84 1.52
C CYS A 237 -13.59 17.67 2.94
N ASP A 238 -13.89 16.44 3.33
CA ASP A 238 -14.34 16.10 4.67
C ASP A 238 -13.24 16.30 5.72
N SER A 239 -13.55 16.03 6.99
CA SER A 239 -12.61 16.23 8.10
C SER A 239 -11.36 15.34 8.05
N ASN A 240 -11.40 14.23 7.32
CA ASN A 240 -10.32 13.25 7.18
C ASN A 240 -9.50 13.46 5.91
N HIS A 241 -9.89 14.39 5.06
CA HIS A 241 -9.20 14.69 3.79
C HIS A 241 -8.73 16.15 3.75
N PHE A 242 -7.75 16.41 2.91
CA PHE A 242 -7.25 17.76 2.65
C PHE A 242 -7.18 18.01 1.14
N GLN A 243 -7.29 19.28 0.78
CA GLN A 243 -7.17 19.69 -0.61
C GLN A 243 -5.72 19.53 -1.08
N PHE A 244 -5.52 18.79 -2.18
CA PHE A 244 -4.22 18.62 -2.80
C PHE A 244 -4.25 19.01 -4.29
N PRO A 245 -3.31 19.85 -4.75
CA PRO A 245 -3.22 20.23 -6.16
C PRO A 245 -2.50 19.15 -6.98
N LEU A 246 -3.22 18.45 -7.85
CA LEU A 246 -2.67 17.47 -8.78
C LEU A 246 -2.45 18.06 -10.17
N PRO A 247 -1.24 17.92 -10.77
CA PRO A 247 -1.02 18.20 -12.18
C PRO A 247 -1.71 17.15 -13.06
N VAL A 248 -2.67 17.58 -13.87
CA VAL A 248 -3.39 16.73 -14.82
C VAL A 248 -3.00 17.15 -16.24
N ALA A 249 -2.47 16.21 -17.02
CA ALA A 249 -2.20 16.42 -18.44
C ALA A 249 -3.37 15.91 -19.27
N ASN A 250 -3.92 16.75 -20.13
CA ASN A 250 -4.89 16.30 -21.13
C ASN A 250 -4.13 15.52 -22.21
N ALA A 251 -4.37 14.21 -22.30
CA ALA A 251 -3.70 13.32 -23.25
C ALA A 251 -3.92 13.72 -24.72
N THR A 252 -5.01 14.43 -25.01
CA THR A 252 -5.41 14.81 -26.37
C THR A 252 -4.85 16.17 -26.80
N THR A 253 -4.72 17.12 -25.87
CA THR A 253 -4.27 18.49 -26.17
C THR A 253 -2.86 18.81 -25.66
N GLY A 254 -2.27 17.94 -24.84
CA GLY A 254 -0.99 18.19 -24.15
C GLY A 254 -1.07 19.34 -23.13
N GLN A 255 -2.27 19.85 -22.86
CA GLN A 255 -2.46 20.97 -21.94
C GLN A 255 -2.38 20.47 -20.49
N HIS A 256 -1.53 21.11 -19.71
CA HIS A 256 -1.41 20.86 -18.28
C HIS A 256 -2.36 21.79 -17.52
N ARG A 257 -3.20 21.21 -16.65
CA ARG A 257 -4.01 21.95 -15.67
C ARG A 257 -3.70 21.45 -14.28
N VAL A 258 -3.91 22.29 -13.28
CA VAL A 258 -3.91 21.86 -11.88
C VAL A 258 -5.35 21.62 -11.49
N GLN A 259 -5.64 20.40 -11.04
CA GLN A 259 -6.94 20.02 -10.50
C GLN A 259 -6.78 19.77 -9.00
N ASN A 260 -7.65 20.35 -8.20
CA ASN A 260 -7.69 20.03 -6.77
C ASN A 260 -8.44 18.73 -6.57
N VAL A 261 -7.93 17.87 -5.68
CA VAL A 261 -8.59 16.65 -5.22
C VAL A 261 -8.58 16.59 -3.70
N CYS A 262 -9.38 15.70 -3.14
CA CYS A 262 -9.37 15.37 -1.72
C CYS A 262 -8.48 14.17 -1.47
N GLU A 263 -7.31 14.44 -0.88
CA GLU A 263 -6.36 13.40 -0.47
C GLU A 263 -6.56 13.06 1.01
N ARG A 264 -6.44 11.78 1.35
CA ARG A 264 -6.62 11.32 2.73
C ARG A 264 -5.50 11.87 3.61
N LYS A 265 -5.85 12.32 4.81
CA LYS A 265 -4.85 12.69 5.83
C LYS A 265 -4.12 11.43 6.31
N ILE A 266 -2.80 11.47 6.21
CA ILE A 266 -1.93 10.40 6.71
C ILE A 266 -1.84 10.48 8.22
N VAL A 267 -2.02 9.32 8.86
CA VAL A 267 -2.06 9.15 10.32
C VAL A 267 -1.05 8.09 10.77
N HIS A 268 -0.80 8.06 12.08
CA HIS A 268 0.05 7.04 12.69
C HIS A 268 -0.46 5.62 12.37
N GLY A 269 0.45 4.74 11.97
CA GLY A 269 0.17 3.35 11.59
C GLY A 269 -0.18 3.14 10.12
N ASP A 270 -0.34 4.21 9.33
CA ASP A 270 -0.56 4.09 7.89
C ASP A 270 0.61 3.40 7.18
N SER A 271 0.30 2.65 6.13
CA SER A 271 1.32 1.96 5.34
C SER A 271 2.14 2.95 4.51
N CYS A 272 3.46 2.75 4.49
CA CYS A 272 4.39 3.63 3.78
C CYS A 272 5.52 2.82 3.11
N ASN A 273 6.03 3.34 2.00
CA ASN A 273 7.29 2.90 1.39
C ASN A 273 8.47 3.69 1.95
N ASP A 274 8.29 4.99 2.11
CA ASP A 274 9.32 5.91 2.58
C ASP A 274 8.72 7.01 3.48
N ASP A 275 9.61 7.80 4.05
CA ASP A 275 9.27 8.94 4.90
C ASP A 275 8.36 9.94 4.20
N GLN A 276 8.47 10.11 2.88
CA GLN A 276 7.64 11.05 2.10
C GLN A 276 6.16 10.67 2.16
N ASN A 277 5.86 9.36 2.21
CA ASN A 277 4.48 8.88 2.38
C ASN A 277 3.89 9.23 3.75
N CYS A 278 4.73 9.51 4.75
CA CYS A 278 4.30 9.88 6.10
C CYS A 278 4.21 11.40 6.31
N TYR A 279 4.42 12.22 5.27
CA TYR A 279 4.29 13.66 5.38
C TYR A 279 2.84 14.08 5.61
N GLN A 280 2.62 14.81 6.70
CA GLN A 280 1.33 15.39 7.04
C GLN A 280 1.16 16.76 6.40
N PHE A 281 0.98 16.81 5.07
CA PHE A 281 0.80 18.06 4.31
C PHE A 281 -0.31 18.98 4.86
N HIS A 282 -1.27 18.41 5.61
CA HIS A 282 -2.40 19.12 6.22
C HIS A 282 -2.08 19.87 7.53
N VAL A 283 -0.90 19.68 8.15
CA VAL A 283 -0.56 20.25 9.47
C VAL A 283 0.18 21.59 9.38
N GLY A 284 0.49 22.09 8.17
CA GLY A 284 1.18 23.35 7.94
C GLY A 284 2.61 23.17 7.40
N PRO A 285 3.43 24.25 7.34
CA PRO A 285 4.67 24.21 6.57
C PRO A 285 5.74 23.35 7.27
N HIS A 286 5.93 22.15 6.73
CA HIS A 286 7.19 21.40 6.72
C HIS A 286 7.73 20.83 8.04
N GLU A 287 6.92 20.62 9.08
CA GLU A 287 7.39 19.77 10.19
C GLU A 287 7.04 18.31 9.87
N GLN A 288 8.02 17.56 9.36
CA GLN A 288 7.94 16.11 9.31
C GLN A 288 7.93 15.60 10.75
N THR A 289 6.78 15.08 11.19
CA THR A 289 6.56 14.57 12.56
C THR A 289 6.56 13.03 12.60
N MET A 290 6.55 12.39 11.43
CA MET A 290 6.53 10.94 11.25
C MET A 290 7.64 10.48 10.30
N GLU A 291 8.10 9.26 10.51
CA GLU A 291 9.00 8.53 9.63
C GLU A 291 8.37 7.19 9.25
N CYS A 292 8.80 6.63 8.11
CA CYS A 292 8.40 5.32 7.70
C CYS A 292 9.31 4.28 8.34
N PHE A 293 8.78 3.60 9.35
CA PHE A 293 9.50 2.55 10.06
C PHE A 293 8.80 1.21 9.90
N MET A 294 9.49 0.24 9.28
CA MET A 294 8.93 -1.09 8.99
C MET A 294 7.58 -1.04 8.24
N ASN A 295 7.48 -0.15 7.24
CA ASN A 295 6.27 0.18 6.44
C ASN A 295 5.10 0.76 7.21
N ALA A 296 5.31 1.26 8.42
CA ALA A 296 4.28 1.99 9.13
C ALA A 296 4.78 3.42 9.39
N CYS A 297 3.89 4.39 9.21
CA CYS A 297 4.13 5.75 9.65
C CYS A 297 4.14 5.77 11.17
N VAL A 298 5.29 6.05 11.76
CA VAL A 298 5.48 6.16 13.22
C VAL A 298 5.95 7.55 13.56
N CYS A 299 5.71 7.98 14.80
CA CYS A 299 6.22 9.27 15.25
C CYS A 299 7.75 9.28 15.29
N LEU A 300 8.34 10.37 14.80
CA LEU A 300 9.77 10.63 14.96
C LEU A 300 10.16 10.72 16.43
N SER A 301 11.42 10.42 16.72
CA SER A 301 11.97 10.57 18.07
C SER A 301 11.77 11.99 18.62
N GLY A 302 11.20 12.09 19.83
CA GLY A 302 10.84 13.36 20.45
C GLY A 302 9.41 13.85 20.13
N PHE A 303 8.65 13.09 19.35
CA PHE A 303 7.22 13.28 19.17
C PHE A 303 6.44 12.18 19.89
N VAL A 304 5.23 12.50 20.34
CA VAL A 304 4.32 11.58 21.02
C VAL A 304 3.03 11.51 20.21
N GLU A 305 2.57 10.29 19.95
CA GLU A 305 1.30 10.02 19.31
C GLU A 305 0.14 10.45 20.21
N LYS A 306 -0.82 11.17 19.63
CA LYS A 306 -2.11 11.46 20.25
C LYS A 306 -3.17 11.58 19.16
N ASN A 307 -4.25 10.79 19.25
CA ASN A 307 -5.34 10.80 18.26
C ASN A 307 -4.85 10.58 16.81
N ASN A 308 -3.91 9.66 16.64
CA ASN A 308 -3.22 9.28 15.42
C ASN A 308 -2.38 10.40 14.76
N ILE A 309 -2.07 11.47 15.50
CA ILE A 309 -1.22 12.58 15.06
C ILE A 309 -0.03 12.68 16.01
N CYS A 310 1.16 12.95 15.46
CA CYS A 310 2.39 13.08 16.24
C CYS A 310 2.62 14.54 16.64
N TYR A 311 2.66 14.79 17.96
CA TYR A 311 2.91 16.11 18.52
C TYR A 311 4.27 16.17 19.20
N LYS A 312 4.94 17.32 19.12
CA LYS A 312 6.22 17.53 19.79
C LYS A 312 6.08 17.32 21.30
N ALA A 313 6.90 16.44 21.87
CA ALA A 313 6.92 16.23 23.31
C ALA A 313 7.33 17.54 23.99
N SER A 314 6.43 18.15 24.76
CA SER A 314 6.77 19.26 25.65
C SER A 314 7.89 18.79 26.59
N LYS A 315 8.92 19.61 26.85
CA LYS A 315 10.06 19.33 27.77
C LYS A 315 9.66 19.07 29.25
N TRP A 316 8.43 18.69 29.54
CA TRP A 316 7.84 18.61 30.87
C TRP A 316 7.48 17.20 31.34
N ASN A 317 8.15 16.16 30.84
CA ASN A 317 8.05 14.81 31.45
C ASN A 317 9.39 14.05 31.59
N SER A 318 10.54 14.71 31.39
CA SER A 318 11.82 14.18 31.91
C SER A 318 12.00 14.56 33.38
N LEU A 319 11.12 14.08 34.25
CA LEU A 319 11.37 14.00 35.69
C LEU A 319 10.51 12.88 36.27
N ARG A 320 11.22 11.84 36.74
CA ARG A 320 10.76 10.65 37.47
C ARG A 320 10.37 9.44 36.62
N VAL A 321 11.34 8.58 36.37
CA VAL A 321 11.30 7.23 36.96
C VAL A 321 12.70 6.98 37.55
N PHE A 322 12.74 6.69 38.85
CA PHE A 322 13.90 6.21 39.59
C PHE A 322 14.14 4.73 39.27
#